data_AF-A0A378WHE0-F1
#
_entry.id   AF-A0A378WHE0-F1
#
_cell.length_a   1.000
_cell.length_b   1.000
_cell.length_c   1.000
_cell.angle_alpha   90.00
_cell.angle_beta   90.00
_cell.angle_gamma   90.00
#
_symmetry.space_group_name_H-M   'P 1'
#
loop_
_entity.id
_entity.type
_entity.pdbx_description
1 polymer ?
#
loop_
_entity_poly.entity_id
_entity_poly.type
_entity_poly.pdbx_seq_one_letter_code
_entity_poly.pdbx_strand_id
1 'polypeptide(L)'
;MSWLLSAGDHLATVAVIAQVENYKPEKPPNADGLVTLMRYLTWLVLLAGVGAITFAGGKFAWEKWYGGVLESPKMVLGALVGGMIATTAGTLMNAVIPK
;
A
#
# COMPACT_ATOMS: atom_id res chain seq x y z
N MET A 1 29.66 14.20 42.79
CA MET A 1 29.69 12.78 42.38
C MET A 1 28.40 12.32 41.67
N SER A 2 27.48 13.21 41.21
CA SER A 2 26.20 12.77 40.60
C SER A 2 26.22 12.63 39.07
N TRP A 3 27.17 13.27 38.38
CA TRP A 3 27.27 13.22 36.91
C TRP A 3 27.74 11.86 36.38
N LEU A 4 28.47 11.09 37.19
CA LEU A 4 28.84 9.71 36.88
C LEU A 4 27.63 8.76 36.95
N LEU A 5 26.67 9.04 37.85
CA LEU A 5 25.42 8.28 37.94
C LEU A 5 24.54 8.57 36.72
N SER A 6 24.36 9.86 36.38
CA SER A 6 23.56 10.24 35.20
C SER A 6 24.18 9.70 33.90
N ALA A 7 25.50 9.74 33.74
CA ALA A 7 26.17 9.13 32.59
C ALA A 7 25.92 7.61 32.52
N GLY A 8 25.93 6.92 33.65
CA GLY A 8 25.56 5.50 33.74
C GLY A 8 24.12 5.23 33.32
N ASP A 9 23.17 6.05 33.78
CA ASP A 9 21.75 5.94 33.43
C ASP A 9 21.50 6.23 31.94
N HIS A 10 22.22 7.20 31.35
CA HIS A 10 22.16 7.48 29.92
C HIS A 10 22.70 6.32 29.09
N LEU A 11 23.80 5.68 29.51
CA LEU A 11 24.36 4.51 28.84
C LEU A 11 23.45 3.29 28.96
N ALA A 12 22.80 3.10 30.12
CA ALA A 12 21.79 2.07 30.31
C ALA A 12 20.55 2.30 29.42
N THR A 13 20.12 3.56 29.27
CA THR A 13 19.00 3.94 28.39
C THR A 13 19.34 3.68 26.92
N VAL A 14 20.54 4.04 26.48
CA VAL A 14 21.03 3.77 25.12
C VAL A 14 21.14 2.26 24.86
N ALA A 15 21.58 1.48 25.85
CA ALA A 15 21.63 0.02 25.74
C ALA A 15 20.23 -0.62 25.64
N VAL A 16 19.23 -0.10 26.36
CA VAL A 16 17.83 -0.58 26.28
C VAL A 16 17.19 -0.21 24.93
N ILE A 17 17.45 0.99 24.42
CA ILE A 17 16.94 1.42 23.10
C ILE A 17 17.58 0.60 21.97
N ALA A 18 18.87 0.26 22.08
CA ALA A 18 19.58 -0.56 21.09
C ALA A 18 19.08 -2.02 21.05
N GLN A 19 18.47 -2.54 22.12
CA GLN A 19 17.90 -3.90 22.15
C GLN A 19 16.57 -4.02 21.41
N VAL A 20 15.93 -2.89 21.06
CA VAL A 20 14.69 -2.90 20.25
C VAL A 20 14.98 -3.18 18.76
N GLU A 21 16.24 -3.14 18.32
CA GLU A 21 16.63 -3.40 16.92
C GLU A 21 16.54 -4.87 16.49
N ASN A 22 16.34 -5.82 17.42
CA ASN A 22 16.17 -7.25 17.08
C ASN A 22 14.72 -7.73 17.25
N TYR A 23 13.75 -6.93 16.84
CA TYR A 23 12.44 -7.48 16.51
C TYR A 23 12.54 -8.18 15.17
N LYS A 24 13.02 -9.44 15.17
CA LYS A 24 12.75 -10.36 14.06
C LYS A 24 11.24 -10.60 14.08
N PRO A 25 10.48 -10.07 13.12
CA PRO A 25 9.05 -10.24 13.13
C PRO A 25 8.81 -11.69 12.71
N GLU A 26 8.65 -12.55 13.70
CA GLU A 26 8.24 -13.91 13.44
C GLU A 26 6.83 -13.84 12.88
N LYS A 27 6.67 -14.32 11.65
CA LYS A 27 5.40 -14.27 10.91
C LYS A 27 4.29 -14.77 11.85
N PRO A 28 3.23 -13.98 12.07
CA PRO A 28 2.19 -14.37 13.01
C PRO A 28 1.65 -15.76 12.61
N PRO A 29 1.60 -16.74 13.52
CA PRO A 29 1.14 -18.08 13.20
C PRO A 29 -0.25 -18.01 12.55
N ASN A 30 -0.42 -18.68 11.41
CA ASN A 30 -1.59 -18.64 10.50
C ASN A 30 -1.71 -17.44 9.54
N ALA A 31 -0.73 -16.52 9.48
CA ALA A 31 -0.77 -15.39 8.53
C ALA A 31 -0.64 -15.81 7.05
N ASP A 32 -0.12 -17.02 6.76
CA ASP A 32 0.10 -17.53 5.40
C ASP A 32 -1.16 -17.55 4.54
N GLY A 33 -2.29 -17.96 5.11
CA GLY A 33 -3.58 -17.97 4.41
C GLY A 33 -4.08 -16.57 4.08
N LEU A 34 -3.98 -15.65 5.04
CA LEU A 34 -4.41 -14.25 4.86
C LEU A 34 -3.52 -13.52 3.85
N VAL A 35 -2.19 -13.69 3.94
CA VAL A 35 -1.24 -13.10 2.98
C VAL A 35 -1.48 -13.63 1.56
N THR A 36 -1.78 -14.93 1.43
CA THR A 36 -2.12 -15.54 0.13
C THR A 36 -3.42 -14.97 -0.44
N LEU A 37 -4.46 -14.82 0.37
CA LEU A 37 -5.73 -14.21 -0.03
C LEU A 37 -5.54 -12.75 -0.48
N MET A 38 -4.81 -11.94 0.31
CA MET A 38 -4.53 -10.55 -0.05
C MET A 38 -3.76 -10.45 -1.36
N ARG A 39 -2.84 -11.39 -1.64
CA ARG A 39 -2.12 -11.45 -2.91
C ARG A 39 -3.04 -11.72 -4.10
N TYR A 40 -4.02 -12.61 -3.96
CA TYR A 40 -5.04 -12.79 -5.00
C TYR A 40 -5.90 -11.54 -5.19
N LEU A 41 -6.27 -10.84 -4.10
CA LEU A 41 -6.99 -9.57 -4.19
C LEU A 41 -6.19 -8.49 -4.92
N THR A 42 -4.88 -8.37 -4.66
CA THR A 42 -4.02 -7.44 -5.40
C THR A 42 -4.06 -7.70 -6.90
N TRP A 43 -3.98 -8.98 -7.31
CA TRP A 43 -4.11 -9.35 -8.72
C TRP A 43 -5.46 -8.96 -9.32
N LEU A 44 -6.56 -9.16 -8.59
CA LEU A 44 -7.88 -8.74 -9.05
C LEU A 44 -7.99 -7.22 -9.20
N VAL A 45 -7.44 -6.45 -8.27
CA VAL A 45 -7.43 -4.97 -8.35
C VAL A 45 -6.63 -4.49 -9.56
N LEU A 46 -5.48 -5.11 -9.85
CA LEU A 46 -4.67 -4.79 -11.02
C LEU A 46 -5.41 -5.08 -12.33
N LEU A 47 -6.01 -6.26 -12.44
CA LEU A 47 -6.79 -6.64 -13.62
C LEU A 47 -8.02 -5.72 -13.80
N ALA A 48 -8.72 -5.39 -12.72
CA ALA A 48 -9.84 -4.46 -12.74
C ALA A 48 -9.41 -3.04 -13.16
N GLY A 49 -8.27 -2.55 -12.66
CA GLY A 49 -7.73 -1.23 -13.03
C GLY A 49 -7.38 -1.13 -14.51
N VAL A 50 -6.68 -2.13 -15.05
CA VAL A 50 -6.34 -2.20 -16.48
C VAL A 50 -7.60 -2.25 -17.33
N GLY A 51 -8.59 -3.07 -16.94
CA GLY A 51 -9.88 -3.14 -17.63
C GLY A 51 -10.64 -1.80 -17.62
N ALA A 52 -10.70 -1.14 -16.47
CA ALA A 52 -11.40 0.13 -16.31
C ALA A 52 -10.79 1.24 -17.18
N ILE A 53 -9.46 1.36 -17.21
CA ILE A 53 -8.76 2.36 -18.04
C ILE A 53 -8.95 2.04 -19.52
N THR A 54 -8.85 0.77 -19.91
CA THR A 54 -9.02 0.35 -21.31
C THR A 54 -10.43 0.65 -21.81
N PHE A 55 -11.45 0.34 -21.02
CA PHE A 55 -12.85 0.61 -21.37
C PHE A 55 -13.15 2.11 -21.39
N ALA A 56 -12.72 2.85 -20.36
CA ALA A 56 -12.94 4.29 -20.30
C ALA A 56 -12.21 5.03 -21.42
N GLY A 57 -10.97 4.65 -21.73
CA GLY A 57 -10.18 5.19 -22.84
C GLY A 57 -10.78 4.84 -24.20
N GLY A 58 -11.26 3.61 -24.38
CA GLY A 58 -11.97 3.18 -25.60
C GLY A 58 -13.27 3.94 -25.83
N LYS A 59 -14.11 4.10 -24.80
CA LYS A 59 -15.35 4.90 -24.86
C LYS A 59 -15.05 6.38 -25.11
N PHE A 60 -14.02 6.94 -24.47
CA PHE A 60 -13.57 8.32 -24.71
C PHE A 60 -13.14 8.52 -26.17
N ALA A 61 -12.38 7.58 -26.74
CA ALA A 61 -12.00 7.62 -28.15
C ALA A 61 -13.23 7.51 -29.06
N TRP A 62 -14.21 6.65 -28.74
CA TRP A 62 -15.44 6.50 -29.53
C TRP A 62 -16.32 7.76 -29.51
N GLU A 63 -16.52 8.37 -28.34
CA GLU A 63 -17.28 9.62 -28.20
C GLU A 63 -16.64 10.80 -28.95
N LYS A 64 -15.29 10.83 -29.04
CA LYS A 64 -14.56 11.85 -29.81
C LYS A 64 -14.90 11.86 -31.30
N TRP A 65 -15.11 10.69 -31.91
CA TRP A 65 -15.28 10.57 -33.38
C TRP A 65 -16.74 10.46 -33.83
N TYR A 66 -17.63 9.91 -32.99
CA TYR A 66 -19.02 9.63 -33.38
C TYR A 66 -20.04 10.64 -32.83
N GLY A 67 -19.62 11.53 -31.91
CA GLY A 67 -20.48 12.57 -31.34
C GLY A 67 -21.56 12.00 -30.41
N GLY A 68 -21.40 12.21 -29.11
CA GLY A 68 -22.37 11.79 -28.09
C GLY A 68 -22.21 12.60 -26.80
N VAL A 69 -23.16 12.45 -25.87
CA VAL A 69 -23.07 13.08 -24.54
C VAL A 69 -21.79 12.59 -23.85
N LEU A 70 -20.92 13.54 -23.47
CA LEU A 70 -19.61 13.27 -22.86
C LEU A 70 -19.78 12.69 -21.45
N GLU A 71 -19.99 11.38 -21.38
CA GLU A 71 -20.03 10.65 -20.12
C GLU A 71 -18.65 10.04 -19.80
N SER A 72 -17.79 9.86 -20.80
CA SER A 72 -16.46 9.27 -20.65
C SER A 72 -15.50 10.01 -19.70
N PRO A 73 -15.50 11.36 -19.54
CA PRO A 73 -14.58 12.01 -18.60
C PRO A 73 -14.83 11.60 -17.14
N LYS A 74 -16.09 11.37 -16.76
CA LYS A 74 -16.45 10.93 -15.40
C LYS A 74 -15.92 9.53 -15.10
N MET A 75 -15.87 8.67 -16.12
CA MET A 75 -15.39 7.29 -15.98
C MET A 75 -13.86 7.26 -15.81
N VAL A 76 -13.13 8.10 -16.55
CA VAL A 76 -11.67 8.23 -16.42
C VAL A 76 -11.29 8.78 -15.05
N LEU A 77 -12.03 9.77 -14.55
CA LEU A 77 -11.83 10.29 -13.18
C LEU A 77 -12.06 9.21 -12.13
N GLY A 78 -13.11 8.40 -12.26
CA GLY A 78 -13.34 7.25 -11.38
C GLY A 78 -12.19 6.23 -11.42
N ALA A 79 -11.64 5.95 -12.60
CA ALA A 79 -10.49 5.05 -12.75
C ALA A 79 -9.21 5.61 -12.08
N LEU A 80 -8.98 6.92 -12.16
CA LEU A 80 -7.84 7.58 -11.51
C LEU A 80 -7.92 7.50 -9.99
N VAL A 81 -9.09 7.76 -9.40
CA VAL A 81 -9.30 7.65 -7.96
C VAL A 81 -9.10 6.20 -7.50
N GLY A 82 -9.59 5.22 -8.25
CA GLY A 82 -9.34 3.81 -7.98
C GLY A 82 -7.85 3.44 -7.98
N GLY A 83 -7.07 3.99 -8.93
CA GLY A 83 -5.62 3.79 -9.00
C GLY A 83 -4.85 4.39 -7.82
N MET A 84 -5.29 5.55 -7.32
CA MET A 84 -4.71 6.18 -6.13
C MET A 84 -4.91 5.31 -4.88
N ILE A 85 -6.13 4.80 -4.68
CA ILE A 85 -6.46 3.90 -3.55
C ILE A 85 -5.65 2.60 -3.64
N ALA A 86 -5.49 2.03 -4.85
CA ALA A 86 -4.71 0.81 -5.03
C ALA A 86 -3.22 1.02 -4.68
N THR A 87 -2.66 2.19 -5.02
CA THR A 87 -1.26 2.51 -4.73
C THR A 87 -1.02 2.68 -3.23
N THR A 88 -1.91 3.39 -2.53
CA THR A 88 -1.79 3.57 -1.08
C THR A 88 -1.96 2.26 -0.33
N ALA A 89 -2.89 1.39 -0.75
CA ALA A 89 -3.04 0.05 -0.21
C ALA A 89 -1.76 -0.79 -0.38
N GLY A 90 -1.11 -0.74 -1.55
CA GLY A 90 0.16 -1.43 -1.80
C GLY A 90 1.30 -0.95 -0.89
N THR A 91 1.41 0.36 -0.66
CA THR A 91 2.42 0.91 0.27
C THR A 91 2.20 0.44 1.72
N LEU A 92 0.94 0.37 2.17
CA LEU A 92 0.59 -0.11 3.51
C LEU A 92 0.91 -1.60 3.68
N MET A 93 0.61 -2.42 2.67
CA MET A 93 0.92 -3.86 2.71
C MET A 93 2.43 -4.13 2.84
N ASN A 94 3.28 -3.32 2.21
CA ASN A 94 4.74 -3.44 2.31
C ASN A 94 5.30 -2.87 3.64
N ALA A 95 4.61 -1.92 4.26
CA ALA A 95 4.99 -1.39 5.57
C ALA A 95 4.62 -2.34 6.72
N VAL A 96 3.55 -3.11 6.56
CA VAL A 96 3.01 -4.03 7.58
C VAL A 96 3.57 -5.44 7.45
N ILE A 97 4.01 -5.86 6.25
CA ILE A 97 4.70 -7.14 6.05
C ILE A 97 6.22 -6.88 6.11
N PRO A 98 6.87 -7.12 7.25
CA PRO A 98 8.32 -7.06 7.34
C PRO A 98 8.97 -8.13 6.46
N LYS A 99 10.11 -7.78 5.86
CA LYS A 99 10.92 -8.66 5.01
C LYS A 99 11.62 -9.75 5.81
#